data_AF-A0A661IJA4-F1
#
_entry.id   AF-A0A661IJA4-F1
#
_cell.length_a   1.000
_cell.length_b   1.000
_cell.length_c   1.000
_cell.angle_alpha   90.00
_cell.angle_beta   90.00
_cell.angle_gamma   90.00
#
_symmetry.space_group_name_H-M   'P 1'
#
loop_
_entity.id
_entity.type
_entity.pdbx_description
1 polymer ?
#
loop_
_entity_poly.entity_id
_entity_poly.type
_entity_poly.pdbx_seq_one_letter_code
_entity_poly.pdbx_strand_id
1 'polypeptide(L)' 'RRYRELLSRGKGVSFQEVLEEVRRRDRQDIEREIAPLKKAPDAFYLDSTHLTPEEVVERMLEEVRRRL' A
#
# COMPACT_ATOMS: atom_id res chain seq x y z
N ARG A 1 0.12 -10.44 1.19
CA ARG A 1 1.04 -9.79 2.17
C ARG A 1 0.39 -9.75 3.56
N ARG A 2 -0.61 -8.87 3.81
CA ARG A 2 -1.30 -8.70 5.11
C ARG A 2 -1.76 -9.98 5.82
N TYR A 3 -2.40 -10.90 5.09
CA TYR A 3 -2.82 -12.18 5.66
C TYR A 3 -1.65 -12.97 6.28
N ARG A 4 -0.52 -13.08 5.56
CA ARG A 4 0.68 -13.77 6.04
C ARG A 4 1.30 -13.06 7.25
N GLU A 5 1.26 -11.73 7.30
CA GLU A 5 1.74 -10.94 8.45
C GLU A 5 0.88 -11.18 9.71
N LEU A 6 -0.44 -11.36 9.55
CA LEU A 6 -1.33 -11.62 10.67
C LEU A 6 -1.14 -13.06 11.19
N LEU A 7 -0.97 -14.02 10.29
CA LEU A 7 -0.63 -15.41 10.64
C LEU A 7 0.72 -15.50 11.37
N SER A 8 1.76 -14.79 10.90
CA SER A 8 3.07 -14.81 11.56
C SER A 8 3.05 -14.19 12.96
N ARG A 9 2.05 -13.36 13.25
CA ARG A 9 1.77 -12.79 14.59
C ARG A 9 0.85 -13.68 15.43
N GLY A 10 0.55 -14.90 15.00
CA GLY A 10 -0.28 -15.86 15.72
C GLY A 10 -1.77 -15.54 15.73
N LYS A 11 -2.25 -14.65 14.84
CA LYS A 11 -3.68 -14.34 14.76
C LYS A 11 -4.42 -15.36 13.90
N GLY A 12 -5.46 -15.97 14.46
CA GLY A 12 -6.42 -16.80 13.71
C GLY A 12 -7.39 -15.92 12.94
N VAL A 13 -7.04 -15.59 11.70
CA VAL A 13 -7.90 -14.84 10.76
C VAL A 13 -7.96 -15.60 9.45
N SER A 14 -9.09 -15.51 8.74
CA SER A 14 -9.22 -16.05 7.39
C SER A 14 -8.71 -15.07 6.34
N PHE A 15 -8.37 -15.60 5.17
CA PHE A 15 -7.97 -14.75 4.04
C PHE A 15 -9.11 -13.82 3.60
N GLN A 16 -10.36 -14.30 3.60
CA GLN A 16 -11.53 -13.51 3.18
C GLN A 16 -11.77 -12.33 4.11
N GLU A 17 -11.74 -12.53 5.42
CA GLU A 17 -11.90 -11.45 6.40
C GLU A 17 -10.85 -10.35 6.20
N VAL A 18 -9.58 -10.75 6.00
CA VAL A 18 -8.50 -9.79 5.77
C VAL A 18 -8.68 -9.03 4.46
N LEU A 19 -9.14 -9.70 3.40
CA LEU A 19 -9.40 -9.07 2.10
C LEU A 19 -10.55 -8.05 2.19
N GLU A 20 -11.63 -8.41 2.86
CA GLU A 20 -12.78 -7.54 3.07
C GLU A 20 -12.42 -6.32 3.93
N GLU A 21 -11.65 -6.53 5.00
CA GLU A 21 -11.17 -5.44 5.86
C GLU A 21 -10.32 -4.43 5.06
N VAL A 22 -9.38 -4.92 4.25
CA VAL A 22 -8.53 -4.08 3.40
C VAL A 22 -9.38 -3.30 2.41
N ARG A 23 -10.28 -3.97 1.68
CA ARG A 23 -11.16 -3.31 0.70
C ARG A 23 -12.07 -2.26 1.35
N ARG A 24 -12.61 -2.56 2.54
CA ARG A 24 -13.48 -1.64 3.28
C ARG A 24 -12.70 -0.39 3.68
N ARG A 25 -11.49 -0.55 4.21
CA ARG A 25 -10.63 0.57 4.59
C ARG A 25 -10.24 1.42 3.38
N ASP A 26 -9.79 0.78 2.30
CA ASP A 26 -9.35 1.50 1.10
C ASP A 26 -10.52 2.31 0.51
N ARG A 27 -11.75 1.76 0.51
CA ARG A 27 -12.96 2.50 0.11
C ARG A 27 -13.22 3.71 1.02
N GLN A 28 -13.19 3.52 2.33
CA GLN A 28 -13.39 4.60 3.30
C GLN A 28 -12.35 5.72 3.15
N ASP A 29 -11.09 5.36 2.93
CA ASP A 29 -10.00 6.32 2.74
C ASP A 29 -10.16 7.11 1.44
N ILE A 30 -10.68 6.51 0.37
CA ILE A 30 -10.96 7.18 -0.90
C ILE A 30 -12.18 8.11 -0.81
N GLU A 31 -13.24 7.68 -0.11
CA GLU A 31 -14.54 8.36 -0.09
C GLU A 31 -14.66 9.44 1.01
N ARG A 32 -13.73 9.53 1.97
CA ARG A 32 -13.82 10.49 3.08
C ARG A 32 -13.81 11.95 2.60
N GLU A 33 -14.66 12.78 3.20
CA GLU A 33 -14.80 14.20 2.84
C GLU A 33 -13.53 15.02 3.14
N ILE A 34 -12.87 14.72 4.25
CA ILE A 34 -11.68 15.44 4.70
C ILE A 34 -10.42 14.64 4.34
N ALA A 35 -9.55 15.27 3.54
CA ALA A 35 -8.26 14.72 3.11
C ALA A 35 -8.34 13.32 2.45
N PRO A 36 -9.18 13.07 1.44
CA PRO A 36 -9.32 11.76 0.81
C PRO A 36 -7.99 11.20 0.28
N LEU A 37 -7.88 9.88 0.25
CA LEU A 37 -6.76 9.18 -0.39
C LEU A 37 -6.83 9.40 -1.90
N LYS A 38 -6.07 10.38 -2.37
CA LYS A 38 -5.95 10.74 -3.78
C LYS A 38 -4.50 10.98 -4.13
N LYS A 39 -4.08 10.49 -5.30
CA LYS A 39 -2.76 10.78 -5.85
C LYS A 39 -2.64 12.29 -6.16
N ALA A 40 -1.57 12.93 -5.70
CA ALA A 40 -1.27 14.31 -6.06
C ALA A 40 -0.89 14.42 -7.56
N PRO A 41 -1.15 15.56 -8.22
CA PRO A 41 -0.87 15.72 -9.66
C PRO A 41 0.59 15.45 -10.06
N ASP A 42 1.53 15.80 -9.19
CA ASP A 42 2.98 15.69 -9.38
C ASP A 42 3.59 14.43 -8.74
N ALA A 43 2.76 13.61 -8.09
CA ALA A 43 3.22 12.39 -7.44
C ALA A 43 3.71 11.35 -8.46
N PHE A 44 4.85 10.74 -8.15
CA PHE A 44 5.33 9.55 -8.84
C PHE A 44 4.49 8.33 -8.44
N TYR A 45 4.04 7.54 -9.42
CA TYR A 45 3.31 6.30 -9.16
C TYR A 45 4.28 5.12 -9.17
N LEU A 46 4.30 4.36 -8.08
CA LEU A 46 5.13 3.17 -7.94
C LEU A 46 4.25 1.98 -7.52
N ASP A 47 4.09 1.02 -8.42
CA ASP A 47 3.46 -0.26 -8.09
C ASP A 47 4.52 -1.21 -7.49
N SER A 48 4.25 -1.69 -6.28
CA SER A 48 5.14 -2.57 -5.51
C SER A 48 4.66 -4.03 -5.47
N THR A 49 3.66 -4.40 -6.27
CA THR A 49 3.01 -5.72 -6.20
C THR A 49 3.99 -6.87 -6.37
N HIS A 50 4.98 -6.71 -7.24
CA HIS A 50 5.99 -7.74 -7.56
C HIS A 50 7.41 -7.36 -7.17
N LEU A 51 7.57 -6.29 -6.37
CA LEU A 51 8.88 -5.79 -5.96
C LEU A 51 9.22 -6.25 -4.55
N THR A 52 10.51 -6.51 -4.31
CA THR A 52 11.07 -6.63 -2.97
C THR A 52 11.13 -5.26 -2.28
N PRO A 53 11.22 -5.20 -0.94
CA PRO A 53 11.45 -3.95 -0.24
C PRO A 53 12.67 -3.18 -0.74
N GLU A 54 13.75 -3.89 -1.08
CA GLU A 54 15.00 -3.32 -1.58
C GLU A 54 14.81 -2.67 -2.96
N GLU A 55 14.12 -3.36 -3.88
CA GLU A 55 13.79 -2.83 -5.22
C GLU A 55 12.87 -1.61 -5.13
N VAL A 56 11.92 -1.61 -4.20
CA VAL A 56 11.06 -0.44 -3.94
C VAL A 56 11.91 0.76 -3.51
N VAL A 57 12.82 0.56 -2.57
CA VAL A 57 13.70 1.64 -2.08
C VAL A 57 14.61 2.16 -3.20
N GLU A 58 15.19 1.28 -4.00
CA GLU A 58 16.02 1.67 -5.14
C GLU A 58 15.24 2.54 -6.13
N ARG A 59 14.04 2.11 -6.53
CA ARG A 59 13.14 2.86 -7.43
C ARG A 59 12.77 4.23 -6.87
N MET A 60 12.55 4.33 -5.55
CA MET A 60 12.29 5.60 -4.89
C MET A 60 13.52 6.53 -4.96
N LEU A 61 14.74 6.01 -4.70
CA LEU A 61 15.97 6.80 -4.75
C LEU A 61 16.30 7.28 -6.16
N GLU A 62 16.06 6.45 -7.17
CA GLU A 62 16.20 6.84 -8.59
C GLU A 62 15.29 8.01 -8.94
N GLU A 63 14.01 7.94 -8.56
CA GLU A 63 13.06 9.03 -8.82
C GLU A 63 13.48 10.33 -8.12
N VAL A 64 13.94 10.24 -6.87
CA VAL A 64 14.43 11.41 -6.12
C VAL A 64 15.63 12.02 -6.83
N ARG A 65 16.63 11.22 -7.22
CA ARG A 65 17.82 11.69 -7.92
C ARG A 65 17.49 12.34 -9.28
N ARG A 66 16.47 11.85 -9.98
CA ARG A 66 16.02 12.43 -11.26
C ARG A 66 15.40 13.82 -11.11
N ARG A 67 14.84 14.12 -9.94
CA ARG A 67 14.17 15.40 -9.63
C ARG A 67 15.10 16.43 -8.98
N LEU A 68 16.29 16.00 -8.55
CA LEU A 68 17.37 16.88 -8.06
C LEU A 68 18.15 17.44 -9.26
#